data_AF-A0A2P5BWG1-F1
#
_entry.id   AF-A0A2P5BWG1-F1
#
_cell.length_a   1.000
_cell.length_b   1.000
_cell.length_c   1.000
_cell.angle_alpha   90.00
_cell.angle_beta   90.00
_cell.angle_gamma   90.00
#
_symmetry.space_group_name_H-M   'P 1'
#
loop_
_entity.id
_entity.type
_entity.pdbx_description
1 polymer ?
#
loop_
_entity_poly.entity_id
_entity_poly.type
_entity_poly.pdbx_seq_one_letter_code
_entity_poly.pdbx_strand_id
1 'polypeptide(L)'
;AGVEMGLAFIARDRAVEDAKEARKAEVTAKLEAHSLQRRLDWSHEVNQYLFLDHKNLMSAQVEMSRKHSEDLAGINTSLVDLSQQQAELRLAALKDKLADSEKLKTRYQRQVDVLFAESYRSGWENREFEGHAEVVTPDQFDDQKGVERDHYSVKHYMQQLGDEISITYPADVLKMLATEKDGPSTSVSSSIELIPTSGPPDRTSEAPDTQPSLRVSTGEGSGAVIVSSDESDPTTPPSTGAGPSAEIGRAPMDGGN
;
A
#
# COMPACT_ATOMS: atom_id res chain seq x y z
N ALA A 1 104.02 5.99 48.75
CA ALA A 1 103.29 4.89 49.45
C ALA A 1 102.00 5.37 50.15
N GLY A 2 101.99 6.40 50.99
CA GLY A 2 100.78 6.80 51.75
C GLY A 2 99.61 7.43 50.96
N VAL A 3 99.90 8.21 49.90
CA VAL A 3 98.86 8.93 49.12
C VAL A 3 98.08 8.00 48.18
N GLU A 4 98.74 6.99 47.60
CA GLU A 4 98.10 6.01 46.71
C GLU A 4 97.10 5.11 47.45
N MET A 5 97.41 4.70 48.70
CA MET A 5 96.45 3.96 49.53
C MET A 5 95.20 4.80 49.82
N GLY A 6 95.34 6.09 50.13
CA GLY A 6 94.21 6.98 50.39
C GLY A 6 93.25 7.11 49.20
N LEU A 7 93.78 7.24 47.99
CA LEU A 7 92.96 7.31 46.76
C LEU A 7 92.26 5.99 46.43
N ALA A 8 92.91 4.85 46.68
CA ALA A 8 92.30 3.54 46.49
C ALA A 8 91.11 3.31 47.43
N PHE A 9 91.17 3.78 48.68
CA PHE A 9 90.04 3.75 49.62
C PHE A 9 88.87 4.62 49.14
N ILE A 10 89.14 5.85 48.68
CA ILE A 10 88.09 6.75 48.16
C ILE A 10 87.41 6.17 46.91
N ALA A 11 88.18 5.58 45.99
CA ALA A 11 87.64 4.93 44.80
C ALA A 11 86.77 3.72 45.15
N ARG A 12 87.18 2.92 46.15
CA ARG A 12 86.39 1.79 46.66
C ARG A 12 85.08 2.25 47.29
N ASP A 13 85.12 3.27 48.14
CA ASP A 13 83.91 3.76 48.82
C ASP A 13 82.92 4.36 47.82
N ARG A 14 83.41 5.10 46.81
CA ARG A 14 82.57 5.59 45.71
C ARG A 14 81.95 4.44 44.91
N ALA A 15 82.74 3.43 44.54
CA ALA A 15 82.21 2.27 43.81
C ALA A 15 81.17 1.49 44.62
N VAL A 16 81.28 1.44 45.94
CA VAL A 16 80.28 0.80 46.82
C VAL A 16 78.98 1.59 46.84
N GLU A 17 79.03 2.92 46.97
CA GLU A 17 77.83 3.76 46.95
C GLU A 17 77.17 3.76 45.56
N ASP A 18 77.95 3.84 44.48
CA ASP A 18 77.45 3.71 43.09
C ASP A 18 76.75 2.36 42.89
N ALA A 19 77.34 1.26 43.38
CA ALA A 19 76.73 -0.07 43.31
C ALA A 19 75.42 -0.16 44.14
N LYS A 20 75.34 0.54 45.26
CA LYS A 20 74.12 0.63 46.09
C LYS A 20 73.03 1.40 45.37
N GLU A 21 73.38 2.52 44.75
CA GLU A 21 72.46 3.34 43.97
C GLU A 21 71.95 2.58 42.74
N ALA A 22 72.85 1.88 42.02
CA ALA A 22 72.47 1.01 40.91
C ALA A 22 71.51 -0.11 41.34
N ARG A 23 71.76 -0.75 42.49
CA ARG A 23 70.84 -1.76 43.04
C ARG A 23 69.48 -1.16 43.42
N LYS A 24 69.46 0.05 43.98
CA LYS A 24 68.21 0.76 44.30
C LYS A 24 67.43 1.09 43.02
N ALA A 25 68.11 1.60 41.99
CA ALA A 25 67.51 1.88 40.69
C ALA A 25 66.96 0.61 40.04
N GLU A 26 67.68 -0.51 40.12
CA GLU A 26 67.22 -1.81 39.62
C GLU A 26 65.94 -2.30 40.32
N VAL A 27 65.88 -2.19 41.66
CA VAL A 27 64.69 -2.57 42.42
C VAL A 27 63.49 -1.69 42.06
N THR A 28 63.70 -0.37 41.93
CA THR A 28 62.65 0.56 41.47
C THR A 28 62.16 0.21 40.06
N ALA A 29 63.07 -0.02 39.13
CA ALA A 29 62.73 -0.38 37.74
C ALA A 29 61.95 -1.70 37.67
N LYS A 30 62.31 -2.70 38.48
CA LYS A 30 61.56 -3.97 38.58
C LYS A 30 60.14 -3.76 39.12
N LEU A 31 59.98 -2.91 40.12
CA LEU A 31 58.67 -2.60 40.69
C LEU A 31 57.78 -1.83 39.70
N GLU A 32 58.36 -0.87 38.97
CA GLU A 32 57.66 -0.16 37.89
C GLU A 32 57.27 -1.11 36.75
N ALA A 33 58.16 -2.00 36.32
CA ALA A 33 57.87 -2.99 35.30
C ALA A 33 56.70 -3.90 35.71
N HIS A 34 56.68 -4.37 36.96
CA HIS A 34 55.57 -5.17 37.49
C HIS A 34 54.26 -4.38 37.56
N SER A 35 54.31 -3.10 37.96
CA SER A 35 53.14 -2.21 37.96
C SER A 35 52.58 -2.01 36.56
N LEU A 36 53.45 -1.78 35.57
CA LEU A 36 53.05 -1.64 34.17
C LEU A 36 52.44 -2.93 33.61
N GLN A 37 53.02 -4.10 33.92
CA GLN A 37 52.47 -5.38 33.51
C GLN A 37 51.05 -5.56 34.03
N ARG A 38 50.82 -5.33 35.33
CA ARG A 38 49.47 -5.42 35.92
C ARG A 38 48.47 -4.48 35.22
N ARG A 39 48.89 -3.25 34.90
CA ARG A 39 48.03 -2.28 34.19
C ARG A 39 47.72 -2.75 32.77
N LEU A 40 48.68 -3.38 32.08
CA LEU A 40 48.49 -3.93 30.76
C LEU A 40 47.51 -5.11 30.78
N ASP A 41 47.68 -6.04 31.74
CA ASP A 41 46.80 -7.19 31.91
C ASP A 41 45.36 -6.74 32.19
N TRP A 42 45.20 -5.77 33.09
CA TRP A 42 43.88 -5.19 33.41
C TRP A 42 43.25 -4.48 32.19
N SER A 43 44.04 -3.71 31.45
CA SER A 43 43.57 -3.07 30.21
C SER A 43 43.14 -4.12 29.18
N HIS A 44 43.88 -5.22 29.05
CA HIS A 44 43.52 -6.30 28.14
C HIS A 44 42.20 -6.96 28.54
N GLU A 45 41.99 -7.22 29.83
CA GLU A 45 40.73 -7.76 30.35
C GLU A 45 39.55 -6.82 30.09
N VAL A 46 39.69 -5.52 30.38
CA VAL A 46 38.65 -4.52 30.09
C VAL A 46 38.33 -4.47 28.59
N ASN A 47 39.35 -4.50 27.73
CA ASN A 47 39.15 -4.52 26.28
C ASN A 47 38.42 -5.78 25.80
N GLN A 48 38.67 -6.95 26.42
CA GLN A 48 37.92 -8.17 26.10
C GLN A 48 36.44 -8.02 26.46
N TYR A 49 36.12 -7.44 27.62
CA TYR A 49 34.73 -7.19 28.01
C TYR A 49 34.03 -6.21 27.07
N LEU A 50 34.69 -5.09 26.73
CA LEU A 50 34.14 -4.11 25.78
C LEU A 50 33.90 -4.71 24.39
N PHE A 51 34.83 -5.53 23.91
CA PHE A 51 34.67 -6.23 22.63
C PHE A 51 33.50 -7.20 22.65
N LEU A 52 33.34 -7.95 23.74
CA LEU A 52 32.23 -8.90 23.88
C LEU A 52 30.88 -8.19 23.98
N ASP A 53 30.81 -7.10 24.75
CA ASP A 53 29.60 -6.28 24.88
C ASP A 53 29.20 -5.68 23.53
N HIS A 54 30.15 -5.10 22.80
CA HIS A 54 29.91 -4.56 21.46
C HIS A 54 29.42 -5.65 20.49
N LYS A 55 30.02 -6.85 20.53
CA LYS A 55 29.56 -7.99 19.72
C LYS A 55 28.12 -8.38 20.05
N ASN A 56 27.76 -8.42 21.32
CA ASN A 56 26.40 -8.73 21.76
C ASN A 56 25.40 -7.66 21.31
N LEU A 57 25.76 -6.39 21.43
CA LEU A 57 24.96 -5.26 20.94
C LEU A 57 24.71 -5.36 19.42
N MET A 58 25.75 -5.60 18.64
CA MET A 58 25.64 -5.77 17.18
C MET A 58 24.76 -6.98 16.83
N SER A 59 24.90 -8.09 17.55
CA SER A 59 24.06 -9.27 17.36
C SER A 59 22.59 -8.98 17.67
N ALA A 60 22.30 -8.25 18.74
CA ALA A 60 20.93 -7.85 19.09
C ALA A 60 20.33 -6.91 18.04
N GLN A 61 21.13 -5.98 17.50
CA GLN A 61 20.70 -5.09 16.42
C GLN A 61 20.30 -5.87 15.17
N VAL A 62 21.13 -6.83 14.74
CA VAL A 62 20.84 -7.69 13.57
C VAL A 62 19.55 -8.49 13.80
N GLU A 63 19.36 -9.04 14.99
CA GLU A 63 18.16 -9.81 15.34
C GLU A 63 16.89 -8.93 15.31
N MET A 64 16.97 -7.71 15.85
CA MET A 64 15.85 -6.76 15.77
C MET A 64 15.54 -6.36 14.32
N SER A 65 16.56 -6.10 13.51
CA SER A 65 16.38 -5.81 12.08
C SER A 65 15.76 -6.99 11.33
N ARG A 66 16.14 -8.23 11.66
CA ARG A 66 15.53 -9.43 11.08
C ARG A 66 14.05 -9.51 11.39
N LYS A 67 13.67 -9.40 12.68
CA LYS A 67 12.27 -9.43 13.10
C LYS A 67 11.44 -8.34 12.40
N HIS A 68 11.99 -7.12 12.33
CA HIS A 68 11.32 -6.03 11.64
C HIS A 68 11.11 -6.34 10.14
N SER A 69 12.08 -6.96 9.47
CA SER A 69 11.93 -7.36 8.08
C SER A 69 10.88 -8.47 7.87
N GLU A 70 10.75 -9.39 8.83
CA GLU A 70 9.73 -10.44 8.83
C GLU A 70 8.33 -9.84 9.03
N ASP A 71 8.19 -8.90 9.97
CA ASP A 71 6.94 -8.17 10.20
C ASP A 71 6.50 -7.40 8.94
N LEU A 72 7.44 -6.69 8.29
CA LEU A 72 7.17 -5.97 7.04
C LEU A 72 6.77 -6.93 5.90
N ALA A 73 7.39 -8.10 5.82
CA ALA A 73 7.00 -9.12 4.84
C ALA A 73 5.55 -9.60 5.09
N GLY A 74 5.17 -9.84 6.34
CA GLY A 74 3.79 -10.23 6.72
C GLY A 74 2.75 -9.16 6.40
N ILE A 75 3.06 -7.88 6.63
CA ILE A 75 2.20 -6.75 6.23
C ILE A 75 2.02 -6.71 4.72
N ASN A 76 3.11 -6.86 3.95
CA ASN A 76 3.05 -6.83 2.48
C ASN A 76 2.20 -7.98 1.93
N THR A 77 2.34 -9.19 2.46
CA THR A 77 1.48 -10.32 2.07
C THR A 77 0.00 -10.00 2.32
N SER A 78 -0.32 -9.47 3.52
CA SER A 78 -1.70 -9.11 3.87
C SER A 78 -2.28 -8.03 2.95
N LEU A 79 -1.45 -7.07 2.52
CA LEU A 79 -1.86 -6.01 1.59
C LEU A 79 -2.17 -6.57 0.19
N VAL A 80 -1.36 -7.51 -0.29
CA VAL A 80 -1.60 -8.19 -1.58
C VAL A 80 -2.91 -8.97 -1.52
N ASP A 81 -3.14 -9.74 -0.45
CA ASP A 81 -4.37 -10.51 -0.26
C ASP A 81 -5.62 -9.61 -0.20
N LEU A 82 -5.54 -8.49 0.51
CA LEU A 82 -6.64 -7.52 0.59
C LEU A 82 -6.93 -6.88 -0.77
N SER A 83 -5.88 -6.52 -1.53
CA SER A 83 -6.03 -5.98 -2.89
C SER A 83 -6.70 -6.99 -3.83
N GLN A 84 -6.29 -8.26 -3.76
CA GLN A 84 -6.89 -9.34 -4.51
C GLN A 84 -8.38 -9.52 -4.15
N GLN A 85 -8.70 -9.57 -2.85
CA GLN A 85 -10.08 -9.68 -2.38
C GLN A 85 -10.95 -8.49 -2.83
N GLN A 86 -10.38 -7.28 -2.83
CA GLN A 86 -11.09 -6.09 -3.34
C GLN A 86 -11.35 -6.19 -4.85
N ALA A 87 -10.39 -6.69 -5.63
CA ALA A 87 -10.56 -6.91 -7.06
C ALA A 87 -11.65 -7.95 -7.35
N GLU A 88 -11.69 -9.03 -6.58
CA GLU A 88 -12.72 -10.07 -6.69
C GLU A 88 -14.11 -9.54 -6.37
N LEU A 89 -14.25 -8.74 -5.31
CA LEU A 89 -15.53 -8.13 -4.94
C LEU A 89 -16.02 -7.15 -6.01
N ARG A 90 -15.12 -6.33 -6.57
CA ARG A 90 -15.45 -5.45 -7.70
C ARG A 90 -15.88 -6.25 -8.93
N LEU A 91 -15.18 -7.34 -9.24
CA LEU A 91 -15.53 -8.21 -10.36
C LEU A 91 -16.91 -8.85 -10.17
N ALA A 92 -17.23 -9.32 -8.96
CA ALA A 92 -18.55 -9.87 -8.63
C ALA A 92 -19.65 -8.83 -8.85
N ALA A 93 -19.49 -7.63 -8.30
CA ALA A 93 -20.46 -6.54 -8.46
C ALA A 93 -20.65 -6.14 -9.95
N LEU A 94 -19.60 -6.18 -10.76
CA LEU A 94 -19.70 -5.92 -12.20
C LEU A 94 -20.44 -7.03 -12.95
N LYS A 95 -20.25 -8.29 -12.56
CA LYS A 95 -20.99 -9.42 -13.15
C LYS A 95 -22.49 -9.32 -12.85
N ASP A 96 -22.86 -8.95 -11.63
CA ASP A 96 -24.27 -8.75 -11.26
C ASP A 96 -24.91 -7.61 -12.06
N LYS A 97 -24.22 -6.47 -12.18
CA LYS A 97 -24.68 -5.34 -13.02
C LYS A 97 -24.82 -5.71 -14.49
N LEU A 98 -23.92 -6.56 -15.01
CA LEU A 98 -24.00 -7.05 -16.38
C LEU A 98 -25.23 -7.95 -16.57
N ALA A 99 -25.51 -8.84 -15.62
CA ALA A 99 -26.71 -9.68 -15.65
C ALA A 99 -28.00 -8.84 -15.62
N ASP A 100 -28.05 -7.80 -14.78
CA ASP A 100 -29.18 -6.86 -14.72
C ASP A 100 -29.37 -6.11 -16.05
N SER A 101 -28.27 -5.68 -16.68
CA SER A 101 -28.30 -5.02 -17.99
C SER A 101 -28.82 -5.94 -19.10
N GLU A 102 -28.37 -7.20 -19.15
CA GLU A 102 -28.90 -8.18 -20.11
C GLU A 102 -30.38 -8.49 -19.88
N LYS A 103 -30.82 -8.55 -18.61
CA LYS A 103 -32.25 -8.64 -18.27
C LYS A 103 -33.04 -7.41 -18.74
N LEU A 104 -32.47 -6.21 -18.63
CA LEU A 104 -33.10 -4.99 -19.14
C LEU A 104 -33.20 -4.99 -20.67
N LYS A 105 -32.13 -5.38 -21.36
CA LYS A 105 -32.09 -5.50 -22.82
C LYS A 105 -33.15 -6.48 -23.34
N THR A 106 -33.27 -7.65 -22.73
CA THR A 106 -34.29 -8.64 -23.11
C THR A 106 -35.72 -8.11 -22.91
N ARG A 107 -35.97 -7.31 -21.87
CA ARG A 107 -37.26 -6.62 -21.68
C ARG A 107 -37.55 -5.61 -22.79
N TYR A 108 -36.59 -4.76 -23.15
CA TYR A 108 -36.78 -3.80 -24.25
C TYR A 108 -36.97 -4.49 -25.59
N GLN A 109 -36.23 -5.56 -25.87
CA GLN A 109 -36.41 -6.33 -27.10
C GLN A 109 -37.85 -6.88 -27.19
N ARG A 110 -38.37 -7.47 -26.11
CA ARG A 110 -39.77 -7.92 -26.08
C ARG A 110 -40.76 -6.79 -26.33
N GLN A 111 -40.54 -5.59 -25.77
CA GLN A 111 -41.42 -4.44 -26.04
C GLN A 111 -41.40 -4.06 -27.52
N VAL A 112 -40.23 -4.02 -28.15
CA VAL A 112 -40.10 -3.75 -29.59
C VAL A 112 -40.84 -4.81 -30.40
N ASP A 113 -40.70 -6.09 -30.06
CA ASP A 113 -41.37 -7.20 -30.75
C ASP A 113 -42.90 -7.09 -30.65
N VAL A 114 -43.42 -6.75 -29.46
CA VAL A 114 -44.86 -6.52 -29.23
C VAL A 114 -45.37 -5.34 -30.04
N LEU A 115 -44.69 -4.20 -30.02
CA LEU A 115 -45.07 -3.01 -30.81
C LEU A 115 -45.07 -3.32 -32.31
N PHE A 116 -44.09 -4.10 -32.79
CA PHE A 116 -44.02 -4.50 -34.19
C PHE A 116 -45.21 -5.40 -34.57
N ALA A 117 -45.57 -6.36 -33.73
CA ALA A 117 -46.73 -7.23 -33.94
C ALA A 117 -48.07 -6.45 -33.93
N GLU A 118 -48.23 -5.49 -33.01
CA GLU A 118 -49.40 -4.61 -32.95
C GLU A 118 -49.50 -3.66 -34.15
N SER A 119 -48.37 -3.10 -34.59
CA SER A 119 -48.29 -2.27 -35.80
C SER A 119 -48.68 -3.07 -37.04
N TYR A 120 -48.22 -4.31 -37.15
CA TYR A 120 -48.64 -5.21 -38.22
C TYR A 120 -50.16 -5.46 -38.18
N ARG A 121 -50.73 -5.78 -37.01
CA ARG A 121 -52.18 -5.99 -36.86
C ARG A 121 -53.00 -4.74 -37.21
N SER A 122 -52.63 -3.57 -36.69
CA SER A 122 -53.34 -2.30 -36.94
C SER A 122 -53.21 -1.79 -38.38
N GLY A 123 -52.10 -2.08 -39.06
CA GLY A 123 -51.94 -1.83 -40.50
C GLY A 123 -52.83 -2.72 -41.39
N TRP A 124 -53.32 -3.84 -40.87
CA TRP A 124 -54.30 -4.70 -41.56
C TRP A 124 -55.75 -4.33 -41.21
N GLU A 125 -56.05 -3.94 -39.96
CA GLU A 125 -57.39 -3.47 -39.57
C GLU A 125 -57.79 -2.14 -40.22
N ASN A 126 -56.83 -1.26 -40.53
CA ASN A 126 -57.09 0.02 -41.20
C ASN A 126 -57.05 -0.06 -42.74
N ARG A 127 -56.86 -1.26 -43.30
CA ARG A 127 -56.92 -1.44 -44.75
C ARG A 127 -58.37 -1.73 -45.14
N GLU A 128 -59.19 -0.67 -45.13
CA GLU A 128 -60.32 -0.61 -46.06
C GLU A 128 -59.72 -0.74 -47.46
N PHE A 129 -59.68 -1.97 -47.97
CA PHE A 129 -59.21 -2.24 -49.31
C PHE A 129 -60.22 -1.59 -50.26
N GLU A 130 -59.93 -0.38 -50.68
CA GLU A 130 -60.68 0.36 -51.69
C GLU A 130 -60.60 -0.43 -53.01
N GLY A 131 -61.55 -1.36 -53.20
CA GLY A 131 -61.63 -2.24 -54.36
C GLY A 131 -61.96 -3.72 -54.10
N HIS A 132 -61.96 -4.22 -52.87
CA HIS A 132 -62.34 -5.63 -52.59
C HIS A 132 -63.72 -5.70 -51.93
N ALA A 133 -64.70 -6.26 -52.64
CA ALA A 133 -66.11 -6.36 -52.21
C ALA A 133 -66.36 -7.38 -51.08
N GLU A 134 -65.32 -8.12 -50.66
CA GLU A 134 -65.43 -9.16 -49.64
C GLU A 134 -64.61 -8.75 -48.42
N VAL A 135 -65.32 -8.35 -47.36
CA VAL A 135 -64.75 -8.07 -46.05
C VAL A 135 -64.32 -9.40 -45.44
N VAL A 136 -63.06 -9.79 -45.65
CA VAL A 136 -62.49 -10.93 -44.94
C VAL A 136 -62.44 -10.55 -43.47
N THR A 137 -63.27 -11.21 -42.66
CA THR A 137 -63.25 -10.98 -41.22
C THR A 137 -61.94 -11.51 -40.65
N PRO A 138 -61.36 -10.87 -39.61
CA PRO A 138 -60.11 -11.30 -39.00
C PRO A 138 -60.06 -12.81 -38.68
N ASP A 139 -61.21 -13.37 -38.27
CA ASP A 139 -61.37 -14.79 -37.93
C ASP A 139 -61.11 -15.73 -39.12
N GLN A 140 -61.53 -15.37 -40.33
CA GLN A 140 -61.34 -16.22 -41.53
C GLN A 140 -59.88 -16.27 -41.97
N PHE A 141 -59.12 -15.20 -41.74
CA PHE A 141 -57.70 -15.17 -42.08
C PHE A 141 -56.86 -15.96 -41.07
N ASP A 142 -57.18 -15.86 -39.78
CA ASP A 142 -56.54 -16.63 -38.71
C ASP A 142 -56.67 -18.15 -39.01
N ASP A 143 -57.86 -18.59 -39.42
CA ASP A 143 -58.11 -19.97 -39.88
C ASP A 143 -57.33 -20.33 -41.17
N GLN A 144 -57.20 -19.39 -42.11
CA GLN A 144 -56.51 -19.62 -43.39
C GLN A 144 -54.98 -19.65 -43.25
N LYS A 145 -54.43 -18.95 -42.26
CA LYS A 145 -53.00 -18.94 -41.95
C LYS A 145 -52.60 -19.92 -40.85
N GLY A 146 -53.57 -20.57 -40.20
CA GLY A 146 -53.33 -21.47 -39.07
C GLY A 146 -52.69 -20.76 -37.88
N VAL A 147 -53.00 -19.48 -37.69
CA VAL A 147 -52.43 -18.67 -36.61
C VAL A 147 -53.29 -18.87 -35.36
N GLU A 148 -52.75 -19.61 -34.39
CA GLU A 148 -53.44 -19.88 -33.13
C GLU A 148 -53.53 -18.57 -32.31
N ARG A 149 -54.73 -18.00 -32.27
CA ARG A 149 -55.05 -16.65 -31.77
C ARG A 149 -54.63 -16.40 -30.32
N ASP A 150 -54.47 -17.47 -29.56
CA ASP A 150 -54.25 -17.45 -28.12
C ASP A 150 -52.81 -17.03 -27.75
N HIS A 151 -51.88 -17.08 -28.70
CA HIS A 151 -50.45 -16.76 -28.46
C HIS A 151 -50.11 -15.27 -28.60
N TYR A 152 -51.02 -14.44 -29.12
CA TYR A 152 -50.84 -12.98 -29.29
C TYR A 152 -51.93 -12.18 -28.56
N SER A 153 -52.41 -12.68 -27.42
CA SER A 153 -53.20 -11.85 -26.51
C SER A 153 -52.27 -10.81 -25.87
N VAL A 154 -52.34 -9.57 -26.34
CA VAL A 154 -51.67 -8.38 -25.77
C VAL A 154 -51.85 -8.34 -24.25
N LYS A 155 -53.00 -8.80 -23.75
CA LYS A 155 -53.32 -8.88 -22.32
C LYS A 155 -52.41 -9.85 -21.55
N HIS A 156 -52.06 -10.99 -22.16
CA HIS A 156 -51.13 -11.95 -21.56
C HIS A 156 -49.70 -11.39 -21.49
N TYR A 157 -49.26 -10.70 -22.55
CA TYR A 157 -47.97 -10.01 -22.59
C TYR A 157 -47.87 -8.86 -21.59
N MET A 158 -48.91 -8.04 -21.46
CA MET A 158 -48.96 -6.93 -20.49
C MET A 158 -48.95 -7.41 -19.04
N GLN A 159 -49.61 -8.53 -18.74
CA GLN A 159 -49.58 -9.15 -17.41
C GLN A 159 -48.17 -9.67 -17.06
N GLN A 160 -47.52 -10.36 -18.02
CA GLN A 160 -46.18 -10.93 -17.84
C GLN A 160 -45.11 -9.84 -17.70
N LEU A 161 -45.26 -8.73 -18.43
CA LEU A 161 -44.47 -7.52 -18.25
C LEU A 161 -44.72 -6.91 -16.86
N GLY A 162 -45.97 -6.73 -16.44
CA GLY A 162 -46.33 -6.14 -15.14
C GLY A 162 -45.65 -6.84 -13.95
N ASP A 163 -45.66 -8.17 -13.92
CA ASP A 163 -45.04 -8.97 -12.85
C ASP A 163 -43.49 -8.94 -12.90
N GLU A 164 -42.89 -8.72 -14.08
CA GLU A 164 -41.43 -8.65 -14.29
C GLU A 164 -40.86 -7.21 -14.16
N ILE A 165 -41.72 -6.18 -14.11
CA ILE A 165 -41.37 -4.74 -14.02
C ILE A 165 -41.34 -4.21 -12.57
N SER A 166 -41.70 -5.02 -11.57
CA SER A 166 -41.50 -4.66 -10.15
C SER A 166 -40.00 -4.60 -9.79
N ILE A 167 -39.32 -3.55 -10.22
CA ILE A 167 -37.95 -3.24 -9.82
C ILE A 167 -38.06 -2.51 -8.47
N THR A 168 -38.11 -3.31 -7.40
CA THR A 168 -37.94 -2.76 -6.05
C THR A 168 -36.47 -2.38 -5.90
N TYR A 169 -36.19 -1.08 -5.97
CA TYR A 169 -34.84 -0.58 -5.68
C TYR A 169 -34.56 -0.72 -4.17
N PRO A 170 -33.41 -1.26 -3.78
CA PRO A 170 -32.94 -1.23 -2.40
C PRO A 170 -32.86 0.21 -1.89
N ALA A 171 -33.25 0.43 -0.62
CA ALA A 171 -33.38 1.77 -0.03
C ALA A 171 -32.05 2.57 -0.03
N ASP A 172 -30.93 1.87 0.05
CA ASP A 172 -29.57 2.37 -0.06
C ASP A 172 -29.25 2.97 -1.44
N VAL A 173 -29.73 2.37 -2.53
CA VAL A 173 -29.60 2.93 -3.90
C VAL A 173 -30.42 4.20 -4.06
N LEU A 174 -31.66 4.21 -3.53
CA LEU A 174 -32.51 5.40 -3.51
C LEU A 174 -31.89 6.53 -2.68
N LYS A 175 -31.24 6.19 -1.56
CA LYS A 175 -30.54 7.15 -0.70
C LYS A 175 -29.30 7.73 -1.37
N MET A 176 -28.51 6.92 -2.09
CA MET A 176 -27.37 7.41 -2.88
C MET A 176 -27.79 8.43 -3.95
N LEU A 177 -28.85 8.13 -4.71
CA LEU A 177 -29.37 9.02 -5.75
C LEU A 177 -29.94 10.33 -5.18
N ALA A 178 -30.52 10.29 -3.97
CA ALA A 178 -30.98 11.49 -3.28
C ALA A 178 -29.81 12.35 -2.76
N THR A 179 -28.74 11.71 -2.27
CA THR A 179 -27.56 12.43 -1.72
C THR A 179 -26.72 13.09 -2.84
N GLU A 180 -26.74 12.56 -4.05
CA GLU A 180 -26.08 13.14 -5.24
C GLU A 180 -26.71 14.46 -5.71
N LYS A 181 -27.96 14.76 -5.32
CA LYS A 181 -28.65 16.00 -5.72
C LYS A 181 -28.25 17.24 -4.91
N ASP A 182 -27.68 17.05 -3.72
CA ASP A 182 -27.32 18.14 -2.80
C ASP A 182 -25.81 18.35 -2.64
N GLY A 183 -24.98 17.58 -3.37
CA GLY A 183 -23.54 17.83 -3.46
C GLY A 183 -23.26 19.05 -4.34
N PRO A 184 -22.33 19.96 -3.98
CA PRO A 184 -21.98 21.08 -4.84
C PRO A 184 -21.50 20.54 -6.18
N SER A 185 -22.19 20.92 -7.26
CA SER A 185 -21.70 20.74 -8.63
C SER A 185 -20.42 21.55 -8.82
N THR A 186 -19.27 21.02 -8.39
CA THR A 186 -17.96 21.47 -8.80
C THR A 186 -17.69 20.97 -10.21
N SER A 187 -18.43 21.53 -11.16
CA SER A 187 -18.00 21.61 -12.56
C SER A 187 -16.90 22.67 -12.66
N VAL A 188 -15.73 22.39 -12.08
CA VAL A 188 -14.49 23.04 -12.51
C VAL A 188 -13.99 22.21 -13.69
N SER A 189 -14.30 22.72 -14.87
CA SER A 189 -13.58 22.38 -16.10
C SER A 189 -12.12 22.81 -15.92
N SER A 190 -11.31 21.93 -15.33
CA SER A 190 -9.87 22.00 -15.47
C SER A 190 -9.55 21.59 -16.90
N SER A 191 -9.41 22.56 -17.79
CA SER A 191 -8.74 22.35 -19.07
C SER A 191 -7.27 22.07 -18.78
N ILE A 192 -6.96 20.84 -18.35
CA ILE A 192 -5.62 20.30 -18.48
C ILE A 192 -5.55 19.78 -19.90
N GLU A 193 -4.98 20.63 -20.76
CA GLU A 193 -4.54 20.31 -22.10
C GLU A 193 -3.55 19.13 -21.99
N LEU A 194 -4.07 17.91 -22.16
CA LEU A 194 -3.25 16.71 -22.30
C LEU A 194 -2.55 16.81 -23.65
N ILE A 195 -1.31 17.29 -23.64
CA ILE A 195 -0.39 17.14 -24.76
C ILE A 195 -0.21 15.64 -25.01
N PRO A 196 -0.57 15.10 -26.19
CA PRO A 196 -0.28 13.72 -26.53
C PRO A 196 1.21 13.60 -26.81
N THR A 197 1.99 13.04 -25.88
CA THR A 197 3.34 12.56 -26.18
C THR A 197 3.22 11.24 -26.94
N SER A 198 3.18 11.35 -28.26
CA SER A 198 3.45 10.24 -29.17
C SER A 198 4.95 9.93 -29.18
N GLY A 199 5.30 8.67 -28.92
CA GLY A 199 6.66 8.18 -29.11
C GLY A 199 6.92 6.85 -28.39
N PRO A 200 6.90 5.69 -29.10
CA PRO A 200 7.37 4.43 -28.55
C PRO A 200 8.90 4.42 -28.49
N PRO A 201 9.55 4.03 -27.37
CA PRO A 201 10.97 3.74 -27.39
C PRO A 201 11.19 2.35 -27.99
N ASP A 202 11.74 2.33 -29.20
CA ASP A 202 12.34 1.14 -29.80
C ASP A 202 13.31 0.51 -28.79
N ARG A 203 12.99 -0.73 -28.37
CA ARG A 203 13.95 -1.63 -27.74
C ARG A 203 14.40 -2.63 -28.79
N THR A 204 15.59 -2.43 -29.32
CA THR A 204 16.38 -3.53 -29.89
C THR A 204 17.60 -3.75 -29.01
N SER A 205 17.53 -4.85 -28.29
CA SER A 205 18.60 -5.42 -27.46
C SER A 205 19.53 -6.22 -28.36
N GLU A 206 20.82 -5.90 -28.40
CA GLU A 206 21.84 -6.84 -28.87
C GLU A 206 23.15 -6.71 -28.05
N ALA A 207 23.40 -7.80 -27.28
CA ALA A 207 24.61 -8.35 -26.66
C ALA A 207 25.68 -7.45 -25.98
N PRO A 208 26.15 -7.81 -24.76
CA PRO A 208 27.48 -7.45 -24.28
C PRO A 208 28.44 -8.63 -24.46
N ASP A 209 29.44 -8.47 -25.32
CA ASP A 209 30.64 -9.30 -25.31
C ASP A 209 31.87 -8.42 -25.06
N THR A 210 32.69 -8.86 -24.10
CA THR A 210 34.10 -8.52 -23.85
C THR A 210 34.52 -7.11 -23.35
N GLN A 211 35.15 -7.11 -22.17
CA GLN A 211 36.22 -6.21 -21.66
C GLN A 211 37.20 -5.72 -22.77
N PRO A 212 38.02 -4.64 -22.62
CA PRO A 212 38.63 -4.15 -21.36
C PRO A 212 38.84 -2.61 -21.23
N SER A 213 39.25 -2.18 -20.02
CA SER A 213 40.43 -1.33 -19.75
C SER A 213 40.23 -0.18 -18.76
N LEU A 214 41.13 -0.23 -17.79
CA LEU A 214 41.57 0.77 -16.83
C LEU A 214 41.80 2.14 -17.49
N ARG A 215 41.03 3.16 -17.12
CA ARG A 215 41.45 4.56 -17.23
C ARG A 215 41.08 5.35 -15.99
N VAL A 216 42.13 5.74 -15.28
CA VAL A 216 42.22 6.87 -14.36
C VAL A 216 41.60 8.11 -15.02
N SER A 217 40.69 8.78 -14.32
CA SER A 217 40.32 10.16 -14.63
C SER A 217 40.13 10.94 -13.32
N THR A 218 41.20 11.62 -12.93
CA THR A 218 41.15 12.83 -12.10
C THR A 218 40.22 13.83 -12.77
N GLY A 219 39.08 14.09 -12.15
CA GLY A 219 38.07 15.04 -12.61
C GLY A 219 37.54 15.82 -11.43
N GLU A 220 38.25 16.88 -11.10
CA GLU A 220 37.91 17.93 -10.15
C GLU A 220 36.59 18.58 -10.58
N GLY A 221 35.54 18.39 -9.78
CA GLY A 221 34.19 18.86 -10.07
C GLY A 221 33.54 19.38 -8.80
N SER A 222 33.73 20.68 -8.55
CA SER A 222 33.03 21.43 -7.51
C SER A 222 31.54 21.49 -7.83
N GLY A 223 30.76 20.60 -7.23
CA GLY A 223 29.30 20.63 -7.25
C GLY A 223 28.77 21.54 -6.16
N ALA A 224 28.22 22.69 -6.55
CA ALA A 224 27.48 23.59 -5.68
C ALA A 224 26.23 22.86 -5.12
N VAL A 225 26.14 22.75 -3.80
CA VAL A 225 24.99 22.22 -3.08
C VAL A 225 23.97 23.36 -2.92
N ILE A 226 22.84 23.27 -3.61
CA ILE A 226 21.68 24.12 -3.31
C ILE A 226 20.85 23.39 -2.26
N VAL A 227 20.99 23.83 -1.01
CA VAL A 227 20.09 23.47 0.10
C VAL A 227 18.90 24.43 0.03
N SER A 228 17.76 23.97 -0.46
CA SER A 228 16.49 24.66 -0.26
C SER A 228 15.89 24.19 1.06
N SER A 229 16.07 25.00 2.11
CA SER A 229 15.34 24.86 3.37
C SER A 229 13.89 25.26 3.13
N ASP A 230 12.98 24.30 3.20
CA ASP A 230 11.54 24.55 3.30
C ASP A 230 11.19 24.63 4.80
N GLU A 231 11.19 25.86 5.31
CA GLU A 231 10.78 26.19 6.67
C GLU A 231 9.25 26.23 6.71
N SER A 232 8.64 25.05 6.81
CA SER A 232 7.22 24.92 7.12
C SER A 232 7.00 25.13 8.61
N ASP A 233 6.57 26.34 8.93
CA ASP A 233 6.08 26.82 10.21
C ASP A 233 4.87 25.99 10.70
N PRO A 234 4.89 25.36 11.88
CA PRO A 234 3.70 24.76 12.44
C PRO A 234 3.10 25.68 13.51
N THR A 235 1.76 25.73 13.50
CA THR A 235 0.86 25.79 14.66
C THR A 235 0.14 27.12 14.93
N THR A 236 -1.07 27.19 14.37
CA THR A 236 -2.24 28.01 14.78
C THR A 236 -2.80 27.51 16.14
N PRO A 237 -3.52 28.33 16.94
CA PRO A 237 -3.65 28.19 18.40
C PRO A 237 -4.73 27.18 18.86
N PRO A 238 -4.80 26.83 20.16
CA PRO A 238 -5.75 25.83 20.64
C PRO A 238 -7.17 26.39 20.68
N SER A 239 -8.12 25.65 20.10
CA SER A 239 -9.55 25.90 20.27
C SER A 239 -10.12 25.00 21.38
N THR A 240 -10.60 25.68 22.40
CA THR A 240 -11.48 25.24 23.49
C THR A 240 -12.72 24.52 22.97
N GLY A 241 -13.06 23.36 23.54
CA GLY A 241 -14.34 22.69 23.24
C GLY A 241 -14.65 21.53 24.18
N ALA A 242 -15.66 21.74 25.02
CA ALA A 242 -16.18 20.87 26.07
C ALA A 242 -16.57 19.43 25.65
N GLY A 243 -16.49 18.50 26.61
CA GLY A 243 -16.79 17.07 26.45
C GLY A 243 -18.28 16.70 26.34
N PRO A 244 -18.58 15.39 26.46
CA PRO A 244 -19.62 15.01 27.42
C PRO A 244 -19.30 13.74 28.24
N SER A 245 -19.96 13.73 29.40
CA SER A 245 -20.03 12.68 30.41
C SER A 245 -20.41 11.29 29.89
N ALA A 246 -19.76 10.27 30.45
CA ALA A 246 -20.29 8.91 30.49
C ALA A 246 -19.83 8.22 31.79
N GLU A 247 -20.61 8.41 32.86
CA GLU A 247 -20.55 7.54 34.04
C GLU A 247 -21.95 6.97 34.26
N ILE A 248 -22.21 5.83 33.64
CA ILE A 248 -23.41 5.02 33.85
C ILE A 248 -23.04 3.96 34.87
N GLY A 249 -23.49 4.16 36.11
CA GLY A 249 -23.42 3.17 37.17
C GLY A 249 -24.23 1.92 36.82
N ARG A 250 -23.60 0.75 36.88
CA ARG A 250 -24.29 -0.54 36.93
C ARG A 250 -24.53 -0.92 38.39
N ALA A 251 -25.79 -1.16 38.73
CA ALA A 251 -26.19 -1.83 39.95
C ALA A 251 -26.06 -3.37 39.79
N PRO A 252 -25.77 -4.12 40.87
CA PRO A 252 -25.82 -5.58 40.86
C PRO A 252 -27.26 -6.06 41.05
N MET A 253 -27.70 -6.99 40.21
CA MET A 253 -28.91 -7.79 40.46
C MET A 253 -28.48 -9.07 41.19
N ASP A 254 -28.67 -9.03 42.50
CA ASP A 254 -28.82 -10.19 43.41
C ASP A 254 -30.33 -10.53 43.36
N GLY A 255 -30.76 -11.71 42.90
CA GLY A 255 -30.77 -12.92 43.70
C GLY A 255 -32.09 -13.04 44.48
N GLY A 256 -33.09 -13.73 43.93
CA GLY A 256 -34.36 -13.99 44.62
C GLY A 256 -35.25 -14.97 43.86
N ASN A 257 -35.56 -16.08 44.55
CA ASN A 257 -36.28 -17.30 44.12
C ASN A 257 -37.64 -17.08 43.42
#